data_AF-A0A2T2RX20-F1
#
_entry.id   AF-A0A2T2RX20-F1
#
_cell.length_a   1.000
_cell.length_b   1.000
_cell.length_c   1.000
_cell.angle_alpha   90.00
_cell.angle_beta   90.00
_cell.angle_gamma   90.00
#
_symmetry.space_group_name_H-M   'P 1'
#
loop_
_entity.id
_entity.type
_entity.pdbx_description
1 polymer ?
#
loop_
_entity_poly.entity_id
_entity_poly.type
_entity_poly.pdbx_seq_one_letter_code
_entity_poly.pdbx_strand_id
1 'polypeptide(L)'
;MKLSKSLLLLGGVLLCFLLGSAAISSPAVAVLRQHQDQPGIMRYHAQHSLQDKAGNAWQLVLFPQYQSGKLSGWNLRLVGFPGLAKLMHPQPLEVITAEGKLLTAADVFAESAPAPNVG
;
A
#
# COMPACT_ATOMS: atom_id res chain seq x y z
N MET A 1 -29.59 -41.63 -22.56
CA MET A 1 -29.76 -40.75 -21.37
C MET A 1 -28.53 -40.62 -20.45
N LYS A 2 -27.48 -41.46 -20.58
CA LYS A 2 -26.24 -41.34 -19.76
C LYS A 2 -25.23 -40.32 -20.32
N LEU A 3 -25.12 -40.21 -21.65
CA LEU A 3 -24.16 -39.33 -22.32
C LEU A 3 -24.45 -37.83 -22.09
N SER A 4 -25.73 -37.43 -22.07
CA SER A 4 -26.13 -36.03 -21.84
C SER A 4 -25.88 -35.56 -20.41
N LYS A 5 -26.07 -36.43 -19.41
CA LYS A 5 -25.76 -36.13 -18.00
C LYS A 5 -24.25 -35.98 -17.77
N SER A 6 -23.44 -36.80 -18.43
CA SER A 6 -21.98 -36.71 -18.39
C SER A 6 -21.47 -35.42 -19.01
N LEU A 7 -22.08 -34.96 -20.10
CA LEU A 7 -21.72 -33.71 -20.77
C LEU A 7 -22.11 -32.47 -19.93
N LEU A 8 -23.28 -32.51 -19.27
CA LEU A 8 -23.71 -31.47 -18.33
C LEU A 8 -22.79 -31.37 -17.10
N LEU A 9 -22.38 -32.51 -16.54
CA LEU A 9 -21.43 -32.55 -15.42
C LEU A 9 -20.06 -31.98 -15.83
N LEU A 10 -19.56 -32.36 -17.00
CA LEU A 10 -18.27 -31.87 -17.50
C LEU A 10 -18.30 -30.36 -17.77
N GLY A 11 -19.40 -29.86 -18.35
CA GLY A 11 -19.62 -28.43 -18.55
C GLY A 11 -19.70 -27.65 -17.24
N GLY A 12 -20.38 -28.19 -16.23
CA GLY A 12 -20.46 -27.59 -14.90
C GLY A 12 -19.08 -27.51 -14.21
N VAL A 13 -18.29 -28.58 -14.29
CA VAL A 13 -16.93 -28.60 -13.73
C VAL A 13 -16.03 -27.59 -14.45
N LEU A 14 -16.09 -27.53 -15.78
CA LEU A 14 -15.30 -26.57 -16.57
C LEU A 14 -15.69 -25.12 -16.25
N LEU A 15 -16.98 -24.84 -16.09
CA LEU A 15 -17.48 -23.52 -15.71
C LEU A 15 -16.99 -23.12 -14.30
N CYS A 16 -17.02 -24.05 -13.33
CA CYS A 16 -16.47 -23.80 -12.00
C CYS A 16 -14.97 -23.50 -12.03
N PHE A 17 -14.19 -24.19 -12.87
CA PHE A 17 -12.76 -23.92 -13.03
C PHE A 17 -12.49 -22.56 -13.67
N LEU A 18 -13.25 -22.16 -14.68
CA LEU A 18 -13.12 -20.86 -15.35
C LEU A 18 -13.52 -19.68 -14.45
N LEU A 19 -14.56 -19.86 -13.62
CA LEU A 19 -14.97 -18.84 -12.65
C LEU A 19 -14.02 -18.76 -11.46
N GLY A 20 -13.48 -19.91 -11.02
CA GLY A 20 -12.51 -19.98 -9.92
C GLY A 20 -11.18 -19.29 -10.24
N SER A 21 -10.69 -19.38 -11.48
CA SER A 21 -9.44 -18.73 -11.88
C SER A 21 -9.54 -17.21 -11.98
N ALA A 22 -10.70 -16.67 -12.38
CA ALA A 22 -10.96 -15.23 -12.42
C ALA A 22 -11.06 -14.60 -11.02
N ALA A 23 -11.32 -15.39 -9.97
CA ALA A 23 -11.40 -14.93 -8.59
C ALA A 23 -10.02 -14.82 -7.89
N ILE A 24 -8.94 -15.29 -8.53
CA ILE A 24 -7.59 -15.24 -7.96
C ILE A 24 -6.98 -13.90 -8.34
N SER A 25 -7.06 -12.92 -7.43
CA SER A 25 -6.34 -11.65 -7.56
C SER A 25 -4.84 -11.91 -7.63
N SER A 26 -4.14 -11.25 -8.56
CA SER A 26 -2.68 -11.29 -8.61
C SER A 26 -2.09 -10.76 -7.29
N PRO A 27 -1.05 -11.40 -6.73
CA PRO A 27 -0.41 -10.88 -5.53
C PRO A 27 0.16 -9.49 -5.79
N ALA A 28 -0.13 -8.53 -4.91
CA ALA A 28 0.50 -7.22 -4.95
C ALA A 28 1.96 -7.36 -4.48
N VAL A 29 2.89 -7.41 -5.43
CA VAL A 29 4.33 -7.51 -5.13
C VAL A 29 4.89 -6.11 -4.91
N ALA A 30 5.39 -5.86 -3.70
CA ALA A 30 6.11 -4.63 -3.36
C ALA A 30 7.59 -4.94 -3.15
N VAL A 31 8.46 -4.11 -3.76
CA VAL A 31 9.91 -4.21 -3.54
C VAL A 31 10.25 -3.65 -2.17
N LEU A 32 10.80 -4.51 -1.30
CA LEU A 32 11.35 -4.10 -0.01
C LEU A 32 12.78 -3.59 -0.19
N ARG A 33 13.04 -2.43 0.37
CA ARG A 33 14.36 -1.80 0.45
C ARG A 33 14.84 -1.80 1.90
N GLN A 34 16.15 -1.94 2.06
CA GLN A 34 16.81 -1.91 3.35
C GLN A 34 17.50 -0.55 3.52
N HIS A 35 17.28 0.10 4.65
CA HIS A 35 17.89 1.37 5.01
C HIS A 35 18.46 1.30 6.42
N GLN A 36 19.65 1.88 6.60
CA GLN A 36 20.28 1.94 7.91
C GLN A 36 19.89 3.26 8.57
N ASP A 37 19.07 3.17 9.62
CA ASP A 37 18.65 4.38 10.34
C ASP A 37 19.75 4.87 11.27
N GLN A 38 20.47 3.94 11.91
CA GLN A 38 21.54 4.17 12.87
C GLN A 38 22.57 3.03 12.77
N PRO A 39 23.80 3.21 13.29
CA PRO A 39 24.78 2.12 13.41
C PRO A 39 24.15 0.86 14.03
N GLY A 40 24.08 -0.22 13.25
CA GLY A 40 23.52 -1.51 13.69
C GLY A 40 21.99 -1.64 13.65
N ILE A 41 21.25 -0.60 13.25
CA ILE A 41 19.78 -0.64 13.14
C ILE A 41 19.36 -0.56 11.67
N MET A 42 18.82 -1.69 11.17
CA MET A 42 18.27 -1.79 9.82
C MET A 42 16.75 -1.68 9.83
N ARG A 43 16.21 -0.86 8.94
CA ARG A 43 14.78 -0.78 8.63
C ARG A 43 14.51 -1.30 7.23
N TYR A 44 13.51 -2.15 7.11
CA TYR A 44 12.93 -2.54 5.83
C TYR A 44 11.72 -1.66 5.52
N HIS A 45 11.59 -1.21 4.27
CA HIS A 45 10.45 -0.42 3.85
C HIS A 45 10.08 -0.70 2.39
N ALA A 46 8.80 -0.56 2.07
CA ALA A 46 8.36 -0.43 0.69
C ALA A 46 8.32 1.06 0.33
N GLN A 47 8.76 1.40 -0.88
CA GLN A 47 8.69 2.77 -1.36
C GLN A 47 8.18 2.83 -2.80
N HIS A 48 7.29 3.79 -3.05
CA HIS A 48 6.68 4.06 -4.33
C HIS A 48 6.78 5.55 -4.67
N SER A 49 6.93 5.88 -5.95
CA SER A 49 6.94 7.27 -6.42
C SER A 49 5.61 7.58 -7.08
N LEU A 50 5.02 8.71 -6.72
CA LEU A 50 3.80 9.24 -7.29
C LEU A 50 4.10 10.59 -7.95
N GLN A 51 3.24 11.00 -8.86
CA GLN A 51 3.28 12.32 -9.46
C GLN A 51 1.93 13.00 -9.23
N ASP A 52 1.95 14.26 -8.77
CA ASP A 52 0.71 15.03 -8.63
C ASP A 52 0.27 15.62 -9.98
N LYS A 53 -0.88 16.29 -9.98
CA LYS A 53 -1.45 16.92 -11.18
C LYS A 53 -0.58 18.06 -11.75
N ALA A 54 0.30 18.64 -10.94
CA ALA A 54 1.23 19.68 -11.35
C ALA A 54 2.57 19.10 -11.84
N GLY A 55 2.72 17.78 -11.83
CA GLY A 55 3.93 17.09 -12.26
C GLY A 55 4.99 16.94 -11.16
N ASN A 56 4.72 17.35 -9.92
CA ASN A 56 5.71 17.21 -8.86
C ASN A 56 5.80 15.76 -8.39
N ALA A 57 7.02 15.32 -8.10
CA ALA A 57 7.28 13.99 -7.57
C ALA A 57 6.99 13.93 -6.07
N TRP A 58 6.33 12.85 -5.68
CA TRP A 58 6.04 12.48 -4.31
C TRP A 58 6.56 11.08 -4.04
N GLN A 59 7.00 10.81 -2.82
CA GLN A 59 7.40 9.48 -2.38
C GLN A 59 6.45 9.00 -1.27
N LEU A 60 5.97 7.77 -1.43
CA LEU A 60 5.20 7.06 -0.44
C LEU A 60 6.07 5.95 0.16
N VAL A 61 6.23 5.93 1.48
CA VAL A 61 7.09 4.97 2.18
C VAL A 61 6.30 4.25 3.26
N LEU A 62 6.13 2.93 3.11
CA LEU A 62 5.49 2.07 4.11
C LEU A 62 6.56 1.31 4.89
N PHE A 63 6.55 1.42 6.22
CA PHE A 63 7.54 0.78 7.06
C PHE A 63 6.95 0.31 8.40
N PRO A 64 7.50 -0.77 8.99
CA PRO A 64 7.02 -1.27 10.27
C PRO A 64 7.40 -0.33 11.41
N GLN A 65 6.53 -0.24 12.40
CA GLN A 65 6.80 0.39 13.68
C GLN A 65 7.05 -0.70 14.72
N TYR A 66 8.13 -0.53 15.48
CA TYR A 66 8.46 -1.42 16.60
C TYR A 66 8.37 -0.67 17.92
N GLN A 67 7.74 -1.30 18.90
CA GLN A 67 7.70 -0.81 20.28
C GLN A 67 8.23 -1.94 21.18
N SER A 68 9.28 -1.64 21.94
CA SER A 68 9.97 -2.62 22.80
C SER A 68 10.36 -3.92 22.07
N GLY A 69 10.83 -3.79 20.83
CA GLY A 69 11.26 -4.91 19.99
C GLY A 69 10.13 -5.73 19.35
N LYS A 70 8.86 -5.39 19.60
CA LYS A 70 7.69 -6.05 18.97
C LYS A 70 7.08 -5.16 17.91
N LEU A 71 6.62 -5.77 16.81
CA LEU A 71 5.88 -5.07 15.77
C LEU A 71 4.60 -4.51 16.39
N SER A 72 4.48 -3.19 16.45
CA SER A 72 3.32 -2.49 17.00
C SER A 72 2.36 -2.00 15.91
N GLY A 73 2.84 -1.87 14.68
CA GLY A 73 2.04 -1.42 13.55
C GLY A 73 2.87 -1.08 12.32
N TRP A 74 2.27 -0.29 11.43
CA TRP A 74 2.87 0.20 10.20
C TRP A 74 2.63 1.69 10.07
N ASN A 75 3.63 2.40 9.57
CA ASN A 75 3.54 3.80 9.23
C ASN A 75 3.60 3.97 7.72
N LEU A 76 2.72 4.81 7.20
CA LEU A 76 2.74 5.27 5.82
C LEU A 76 3.19 6.74 5.83
N ARG A 77 4.32 7.03 5.20
CA ARG A 77 4.88 8.38 5.09
C ARG A 77 4.75 8.90 3.67
N LEU A 78 4.27 10.13 3.55
CA LEU A 78 4.24 10.89 2.31
C LEU A 78 5.35 11.96 2.35
N VAL A 79 6.19 11.99 1.31
CA VAL A 79 7.31 12.92 1.20
C VAL A 79 7.22 13.65 -0.12
N GLY A 80 7.04 14.97 -0.08
CA GLY A 80 7.14 15.83 -1.27
C GLY A 80 8.57 16.35 -1.48
N PHE A 81 8.84 16.96 -2.63
CA PHE A 81 10.14 17.58 -2.88
C PHE A 81 10.39 18.77 -1.92
N PRO A 82 11.55 18.86 -1.24
CA PRO A 82 11.85 19.95 -0.33
C PRO A 82 11.73 21.32 -0.98
N GLY A 83 11.05 22.25 -0.32
CA GLY A 83 10.86 23.64 -0.80
C GLY A 83 9.75 23.80 -1.85
N LEU A 84 9.26 22.73 -2.47
CA LEU A 84 8.12 22.77 -3.40
C LEU A 84 6.83 22.27 -2.75
N ALA A 85 6.92 21.26 -1.89
CA ALA A 85 5.78 20.72 -1.17
C ALA A 85 5.77 21.20 0.28
N LYS A 86 4.57 21.54 0.78
CA LYS A 86 4.31 21.76 2.20
C LYS A 86 3.03 21.04 2.60
N LEU A 87 3.15 20.11 3.53
CA LEU A 87 2.03 19.40 4.13
C LEU A 87 1.52 20.21 5.31
N MET A 88 0.19 20.25 5.47
CA MET A 88 -0.40 20.84 6.67
C MET A 88 -0.49 19.77 7.75
N HIS A 89 -0.27 20.17 8.99
CA HIS A 89 -0.37 19.30 10.15
C HIS A 89 -1.24 19.96 11.22
N PRO A 90 -2.12 19.21 11.91
CA PRO A 90 -2.48 17.83 11.61
C PRO A 90 -3.37 17.73 10.37
N GLN A 91 -3.11 16.77 9.48
CA GLN A 91 -4.02 16.46 8.37
C GLN A 91 -4.08 14.94 8.11
N PRO A 92 -5.26 14.31 8.15
CA PRO A 92 -5.37 12.88 7.86
C PRO A 92 -4.98 12.59 6.40
N LEU A 93 -4.34 11.44 6.19
CA LEU A 93 -4.02 10.94 4.87
C LEU A 93 -5.22 10.14 4.34
N GLU A 94 -5.70 10.55 3.17
CA GLU A 94 -6.78 9.88 2.47
C GLU A 94 -6.26 9.19 1.20
N VAL A 95 -6.61 7.91 1.04
CA VAL A 95 -6.25 7.11 -0.13
C VAL A 95 -7.52 6.53 -0.72
N ILE A 96 -7.78 6.82 -1.98
CA ILE A 96 -8.88 6.21 -2.73
C ILE A 96 -8.31 5.02 -3.51
N THR A 97 -8.81 3.82 -3.24
CA THR A 97 -8.40 2.62 -3.97
C THR A 97 -8.95 2.63 -5.40
N ALA A 98 -8.45 1.75 -6.27
CA ALA A 98 -8.95 1.62 -7.65
C ALA A 98 -10.45 1.28 -7.70
N GLU A 99 -10.96 0.61 -6.67
CA GLU A 99 -12.36 0.26 -6.49
C GLU A 99 -13.21 1.41 -5.92
N GLY A 100 -12.62 2.58 -5.69
CA GLY A 100 -13.30 3.76 -5.14
C GLY A 100 -13.45 3.76 -3.62
N LYS A 101 -12.81 2.83 -2.90
CA LYS A 101 -12.86 2.79 -1.44
C LYS A 101 -11.97 3.88 -0.86
N LEU A 102 -12.54 4.74 -0.01
CA LEU A 102 -11.78 5.70 0.78
C LEU A 102 -11.16 5.02 2.00
N LEU A 103 -9.85 5.11 2.13
CA LEU A 103 -9.06 4.72 3.29
C LEU A 103 -8.54 6.00 3.96
N THR A 104 -8.61 6.06 5.28
CA THR A 104 -8.14 7.22 6.06
C THR A 104 -7.13 6.77 7.11
N ALA A 105 -6.02 7.49 7.21
CA ALA A 105 -5.00 7.31 8.25
C ALA A 105 -4.80 8.61 9.03
N ALA A 106 -4.61 8.49 10.34
CA ALA A 106 -4.34 9.63 11.21
C ALA A 106 -2.93 10.17 10.99
N ASP A 107 -2.76 11.48 11.17
CA ASP A 107 -1.45 12.13 11.14
C ASP A 107 -0.68 11.87 12.44
N VAL A 108 0.38 11.07 12.35
CA VAL A 108 1.25 10.75 13.50
C VAL A 108 2.20 11.88 13.86
N PHE A 109 2.31 12.90 13.00
CA PHE A 109 3.15 14.08 13.17
C PHE A 109 2.36 15.33 13.56
N ALA A 110 1.14 15.16 14.08
CA ALA A 110 0.24 16.24 14.49
C ALA A 110 0.91 17.35 15.33
N GLU A 111 1.85 16.99 16.20
CA GLU A 111 2.56 17.93 17.07
C GLU A 111 3.83 18.49 16.42
N SER A 112 4.59 17.66 15.72
CA SER A 112 5.87 18.04 15.12
C SER A 112 6.24 17.13 13.96
N ALA A 113 6.18 17.68 12.74
CA ALA A 113 6.68 17.01 11.55
C ALA A 113 8.22 17.07 11.47
N PRO A 114 8.88 16.01 10.94
CA PRO A 114 10.33 16.03 10.73
C PRO A 114 10.80 17.12 9.76
N ALA A 115 9.96 17.46 8.79
CA ALA A 115 10.19 18.54 7.83
C ALA A 115 8.83 19.00 7.24
N PRO A 116 8.74 20.22 6.69
CA PRO A 116 7.47 20.75 6.15
C PRO A 116 6.88 19.93 4.99
N ASN A 117 7.70 19.15 4.29
CA ASN A 117 7.33 18.33 3.15
C ASN A 117 7.11 16.85 3.51
N VAL A 118 7.03 16.50 4.80
CA VAL A 118 6.93 15.13 5.30
C VAL A 118 5.71 14.97 6.20
N GLY A 119 4.86 13.98 5.90
CA GLY A 119 3.72 13.58 6.70
C GLY A 119 3.57 12.07 6.80
#